data_AF-A0A957DVP0-F1
#
_entry.id   AF-A0A957DVP0-F1
#
_cell.length_a   1.000
_cell.length_b   1.000
_cell.length_c   1.000
_cell.angle_alpha   90.00
_cell.angle_beta   90.00
_cell.angle_gamma   90.00
#
_symmetry.space_group_name_H-M   'P 1'
#
loop_
_entity.id
_entity.type
_entity.pdbx_description
1 polymer ?
#
loop_
_entity_poly.entity_id
_entity_poly.type
_entity_poly.pdbx_seq_one_letter_code
_entity_poly.pdbx_strand_id
1 'polypeptide(L)'
;MTIGTILLGVALFGVVSLFIARPFLRPQEQTAALTQRQLLLEEKEALLDQLQALDFDHDTGKIPTLVHERQRASLVEQATAVLQAL
;
A
#
# COMPACT_ATOMS: atom_id res chain seq x y z
N MET A 1 56.86 -11.37 11.35
CA MET A 1 55.73 -11.95 12.10
C MET A 1 54.62 -10.93 12.37
N THR A 2 54.93 -9.66 12.60
CA THR A 2 53.95 -8.57 12.82
C THR A 2 53.17 -8.13 11.57
N ILE A 3 53.83 -8.11 10.40
CA ILE A 3 53.19 -7.62 9.14
C ILE A 3 51.98 -8.49 8.73
N GLY A 4 52.05 -9.81 8.95
CA GLY A 4 50.98 -10.74 8.60
C GLY A 4 49.73 -10.52 9.46
N THR A 5 49.93 -10.26 10.75
CA THR A 5 48.83 -9.95 11.68
C THR A 5 48.18 -8.61 11.35
N ILE A 6 48.98 -7.60 10.96
CA ILE A 6 48.45 -6.29 10.54
C ILE A 6 47.63 -6.44 9.26
N LEU A 7 48.15 -7.13 8.25
CA LEU A 7 47.43 -7.37 6.99
C LEU A 7 46.12 -8.15 7.22
N LEU A 8 46.16 -9.16 8.09
CA LEU A 8 44.97 -9.93 8.46
C LEU A 8 43.93 -9.06 9.17
N GLY A 9 44.37 -8.19 10.08
CA GLY A 9 43.49 -7.25 10.78
C GLY A 9 42.81 -6.27 9.82
N VAL A 10 43.56 -5.71 8.86
CA VAL A 10 43.00 -4.80 7.85
C VAL A 10 42.00 -5.50 6.93
N ALA A 11 42.33 -6.72 6.48
CA ALA A 11 41.43 -7.50 5.64
C ALA A 11 40.10 -7.82 6.35
N LEU A 12 40.18 -8.26 7.61
CA LEU A 12 39.00 -8.55 8.42
C LEU A 12 38.18 -7.28 8.66
N PHE A 13 38.84 -6.16 8.99
CA PHE A 13 38.18 -4.89 9.20
C PHE A 13 37.44 -4.40 7.95
N GLY A 14 38.02 -4.60 6.77
CA GLY A 14 37.38 -4.28 5.50
C GLY A 14 36.09 -5.08 5.27
N VAL A 15 36.12 -6.40 5.53
CA VAL A 15 34.94 -7.27 5.39
C VAL A 15 33.83 -6.88 6.36
N VAL A 16 34.18 -6.63 7.63
CA VAL A 16 33.22 -6.20 8.67
C VAL A 16 32.61 -4.85 8.31
N SER A 17 33.44 -3.89 7.88
CA SER A 17 32.97 -2.57 7.47
C SER A 17 32.04 -2.64 6.26
N LEU A 18 32.34 -3.49 5.27
CA LEU A 18 31.47 -3.70 4.12
C LEU A 18 30.12 -4.32 4.53
N PHE A 19 30.14 -5.28 5.46
CA PHE A 19 28.92 -5.90 5.97
C PHE A 19 28.02 -4.89 6.71
N ILE A 20 28.62 -4.03 7.54
CA ILE A 20 27.92 -2.96 8.26
C ILE A 20 27.45 -1.86 7.31
N ALA A 21 28.22 -1.53 6.27
CA ALA A 21 27.86 -0.52 5.27
C ALA A 21 26.77 -0.99 4.30
N ARG A 22 26.65 -2.30 4.08
CA ARG A 22 25.67 -2.91 3.16
C ARG A 22 24.22 -2.40 3.34
N PRO A 23 23.64 -2.31 4.56
CA PRO A 23 22.30 -1.74 4.73
C PRO A 23 22.19 -0.26 4.38
N PHE A 24 23.26 0.53 4.53
CA PHE A 24 23.28 1.95 4.16
C PHE A 24 23.47 2.19 2.66
N LEU A 25 24.00 1.18 1.95
CA LEU A 25 24.18 1.17 0.49
C LEU A 25 22.95 0.64 -0.25
N ARG A 26 21.99 0.03 0.45
CA ARG A 26 20.71 -0.32 -0.16
C ARG A 26 20.00 0.99 -0.48
N PRO A 27 19.64 1.24 -1.76
CA PRO A 27 18.69 2.29 -2.07
C PRO A 27 17.48 2.07 -1.17
N GLN A 28 17.07 3.11 -0.46
CA GLN A 28 15.79 3.11 0.23
C GLN A 28 14.78 2.66 -0.82
N GLU A 29 14.19 1.47 -0.64
CA GLU A 29 13.08 1.07 -1.50
C GLU A 29 12.02 2.14 -1.28
N GLN A 30 11.95 3.08 -2.23
CA GLN A 30 10.83 3.98 -2.33
C GLN A 30 9.65 3.04 -2.40
N THR A 31 8.78 3.08 -1.38
CA THR A 31 7.52 2.37 -1.37
C THR A 31 6.96 2.53 -2.77
N ALA A 32 6.95 1.45 -3.56
CA ALA A 32 6.72 1.57 -4.99
C ALA A 32 5.41 2.34 -5.15
N ALA A 33 5.48 3.54 -5.74
CA ALA A 33 4.29 4.35 -5.92
C ALA A 33 3.27 3.47 -6.64
N LEU A 34 2.10 3.29 -6.03
CA LEU A 34 1.07 2.43 -6.60
C LEU A 34 0.83 2.88 -8.03
N THR A 35 0.84 1.93 -8.95
CA THR A 35 0.49 2.24 -10.34
C THR A 35 -0.92 2.83 -10.34
N GLN A 36 -1.22 3.74 -11.26
CA GLN A 36 -2.57 4.30 -11.40
C GLN A 36 -3.66 3.21 -11.41
N ARG A 37 -3.39 2.07 -12.04
CA ARG A 37 -4.25 0.89 -12.00
C ARG A 37 -4.46 0.30 -10.60
N GLN A 38 -3.41 0.24 -9.77
CA GLN A 38 -3.52 -0.26 -8.40
C GLN A 38 -4.32 0.70 -7.52
N LEU A 39 -4.15 2.01 -7.70
CA LEU A 39 -4.97 3.02 -7.03
C LEU A 39 -6.45 2.89 -7.41
N LEU A 40 -6.76 2.70 -8.69
CA LEU A 40 -8.14 2.50 -9.14
C LEU A 40 -8.74 1.18 -8.63
N LEU A 41 -7.93 0.12 -8.46
CA LEU A 41 -8.38 -1.13 -7.84
C LEU A 41 -8.71 -0.94 -6.35
N GLU A 42 -7.89 -0.20 -5.61
CA GLU A 42 -8.15 0.14 -4.21
C GLU A 42 -9.39 1.01 -4.05
N GLU A 43 -9.55 2.02 -4.91
CA GLU A 43 -10.74 2.89 -4.92
C GLU A 43 -12.02 2.11 -5.21
N LYS A 44 -11.96 1.18 -6.19
CA LYS A 44 -13.06 0.26 -6.49
C LYS A 44 -13.43 -0.59 -5.28
N GLU A 45 -12.45 -1.12 -4.55
CA GLU A 45 -12.73 -1.93 -3.35
C GLU A 45 -13.34 -1.08 -2.22
N ALA A 46 -12.81 0.11 -1.99
CA ALA A 46 -13.33 1.04 -0.99
C ALA A 46 -14.78 1.47 -1.28
N LEU A 47 -15.16 1.61 -2.55
CA LEU A 47 -16.55 1.92 -2.94
C LEU A 47 -17.50 0.73 -2.75
N LEU A 48 -17.02 -0.49 -2.97
CA LEU A 48 -17.81 -1.71 -2.70
C LEU A 48 -18.06 -1.89 -1.20
N ASP A 49 -17.05 -1.66 -0.36
CA ASP A 49 -17.20 -1.71 1.09
C ASP A 49 -18.22 -0.67 1.60
N GLN A 50 -18.22 0.53 1.02
CA GLN A 50 -19.20 1.57 1.35
C GLN A 50 -20.62 1.19 0.94
N LEU A 51 -20.80 0.59 -0.24
CA LEU A 51 -22.10 0.07 -0.68
C LEU A 51 -22.61 -1.02 0.26
N GLN A 52 -21.74 -1.96 0.65
CA GLN A 52 -22.10 -3.02 1.58
C GLN A 52 -22.47 -2.48 2.97
N ALA A 53 -21.72 -1.50 3.48
CA ALA A 53 -22.02 -0.85 4.75
C ALA A 53 -23.36 -0.10 4.70
N LEU A 54 -23.64 0.58 3.58
CA LEU A 54 -24.89 1.27 3.35
C LEU A 54 -26.09 0.32 3.32
N ASP A 55 -25.97 -0.79 2.60
CA ASP A 55 -27.00 -1.84 2.53
C ASP A 55 -27.21 -2.46 3.93
N PHE A 56 -26.14 -2.72 4.69
CA PHE A 56 -26.24 -3.20 6.07
C PHE A 56 -26.95 -2.22 7.01
N ASP A 57 -26.65 -0.93 6.91
CA ASP A 57 -27.31 0.10 7.72
C ASP A 57 -28.79 0.23 7.38
N HIS A 58 -29.18 -0.03 6.13
CA HIS A 58 -30.58 -0.09 5.73
C HIS A 58 -31.28 -1.34 6.27
N ASP A 59 -30.67 -2.51 6.11
CA ASP A 59 -31.21 -3.79 6.59
C ASP A 59 -31.37 -3.82 8.12
N THR A 60 -30.48 -3.14 8.84
CA THR A 60 -30.56 -2.97 10.30
C THR A 60 -31.52 -1.85 10.73
N GLY A 61 -32.15 -1.15 9.78
CA GLY A 61 -33.12 -0.10 10.05
C GLY A 61 -32.51 1.20 10.59
N LYS A 62 -31.19 1.39 10.52
CA LYS A 62 -30.52 2.63 10.95
C LYS A 62 -30.82 3.80 10.02
N ILE A 63 -31.06 3.51 8.73
CA ILE A 63 -31.34 4.52 7.72
C ILE A 63 -32.68 4.28 6.98
N PRO A 64 -33.47 5.33 6.72
CA PRO A 64 -34.68 5.23 5.91
C PRO A 64 -34.38 4.90 4.45
N THR A 65 -35.33 4.24 3.77
CA THR A 65 -35.22 3.84 2.36
C THR A 65 -34.93 5.02 1.42
N LEU A 66 -35.53 6.20 1.67
CA LEU A 66 -35.29 7.40 0.85
C LEU A 66 -33.85 7.95 0.96
N VAL A 67 -33.15 7.63 2.04
CA VAL A 67 -31.74 8.02 2.25
C VAL A 67 -30.83 6.97 1.62
N HIS A 68 -31.13 5.70 1.87
CA HIS A 68 -30.44 4.55 1.27
C HIS A 68 -30.41 4.62 -0.25
N GLU A 69 -31.57 4.75 -0.92
CA GLU A 69 -31.67 4.82 -2.38
C GLU A 69 -30.85 5.97 -2.99
N ARG A 70 -30.88 7.15 -2.36
CA ARG A 70 -30.10 8.31 -2.83
C ARG A 70 -28.60 8.08 -2.69
N GLN A 71 -28.14 7.59 -1.54
CA GLN A 71 -26.72 7.33 -1.30
C GLN A 71 -26.21 6.20 -2.18
N ARG A 72 -27.02 5.15 -2.38
CA ARG A 72 -26.68 4.00 -3.21
C ARG A 72 -26.54 4.40 -4.68
N ALA A 73 -27.46 5.21 -5.21
CA ALA A 73 -27.35 5.73 -6.57
C ALA A 73 -26.05 6.51 -6.79
N SER A 74 -25.66 7.37 -5.84
CA SER A 74 -24.42 8.14 -5.93
C SER A 74 -23.16 7.27 -5.84
N LEU A 75 -23.14 6.27 -4.95
CA LEU A 75 -22.01 5.34 -4.82
C LEU A 75 -21.88 4.43 -6.05
N VAL A 76 -22.99 3.98 -6.64
CA VAL A 76 -22.98 3.19 -7.89
C VAL A 76 -22.46 4.01 -9.06
N GLU A 77 -22.83 5.29 -9.16
CA GLU A 77 -22.31 6.20 -10.18
C GLU A 77 -20.78 6.35 -10.06
N GLN A 78 -20.28 6.59 -8.85
CA GLN A 78 -18.84 6.66 -8.57
C GLN A 78 -18.12 5.36 -8.90
N ALA A 79 -18.67 4.20 -8.49
CA ALA A 79 -18.10 2.90 -8.79
C ALA A 79 -18.05 2.63 -10.30
N THR A 80 -19.09 3.06 -11.04
CA THR A 80 -19.13 2.92 -12.51
C THR A 80 -18.04 3.76 -13.17
N ALA A 81 -17.80 4.99 -12.70
CA ALA A 81 -16.74 5.85 -13.21
C ALA A 81 -15.35 5.24 -12.99
N VAL A 82 -15.09 4.68 -11.80
CA VAL A 82 -13.81 4.01 -11.49
C VAL A 82 -13.63 2.76 -12.36
N LEU A 83 -14.68 1.96 -12.55
CA LEU A 83 -14.64 0.78 -13.41
C LEU A 83 -14.41 1.10 -14.89
N GLN A 84 -14.89 2.25 -15.37
CA GLN A 84 -14.61 2.72 -16.74
C GLN A 84 -13.17 3.22 -16.92
N ALA A 85 -12.52 3.67 -15.85
CA ALA A 85 -11.15 4.15 -15.85
C ALA A 85 -10.09 3.03 -15.67
N LEU A 86 -10.53 1.82 -15.30
CA LEU A 86 -9.70 0.64 -15.01
C LEU A 86 -9.23 -0.10 -16.28
#